data_AF-A0A662LH89-F1
#
_entry.id   AF-A0A662LH89-F1
#
_cell.length_a   1.000
_cell.length_b   1.000
_cell.length_c   1.000
_cell.angle_alpha   90.00
_cell.angle_beta   90.00
_cell.angle_gamma   90.00
#
_symmetry.space_group_name_H-M   'P 1'
#
loop_
_entity.id
_entity.type
_entity.pdbx_description
1 polymer ?
#
loop_
_entity_poly.entity_id
_entity_poly.type
_entity_poly.pdbx_seq_one_letter_code
_entity_poly.pdbx_strand_id
1 'polypeptide(L)'
;MEGISFYNYAAVVKNLRGVIYWKGREKLDWLLSRFRYRYLGLVPSMHGMITGKKNIIDLYYPNERIRDAKDVISKELGEELSEAICLSSVYICPIITNAPDDFLDLSVSEVKTKEELGDKDWRLHLRIADYTVLDFYTWAVRQAYEGLK
;
A
#
# COMPACT_ATOMS: atom_id res chain seq x y z
N MET A 1 -11.88 -18.97 -5.48
CA MET A 1 -11.26 -17.64 -5.30
C MET A 1 -10.97 -17.46 -3.82
N GLU A 2 -9.75 -17.10 -3.47
CA GLU A 2 -9.37 -16.89 -2.07
C GLU A 2 -9.81 -15.50 -1.62
N GLY A 3 -10.90 -15.44 -0.86
CA GLY A 3 -11.26 -14.28 -0.06
C GLY A 3 -10.62 -14.37 1.32
N ILE A 4 -10.46 -13.24 2.00
CA ILE A 4 -9.92 -13.20 3.36
C ILE A 4 -11.06 -13.12 4.39
N SER A 5 -11.00 -13.93 5.45
CA SER A 5 -11.97 -13.84 6.55
C SER A 5 -11.81 -12.52 7.31
N PHE A 6 -12.87 -12.04 7.95
CA PHE A 6 -12.81 -10.79 8.73
C PHE A 6 -11.70 -10.79 9.79
N TYR A 7 -11.52 -11.90 10.52
CA TYR A 7 -10.49 -12.01 11.56
C TYR A 7 -9.08 -11.92 10.98
N ASN A 8 -8.83 -12.59 9.85
CA ASN A 8 -7.54 -12.53 9.17
C ASN A 8 -7.29 -11.13 8.60
N TYR A 9 -8.31 -10.52 8.00
CA TYR A 9 -8.25 -9.15 7.50
C TYR A 9 -7.89 -8.18 8.63
N ALA A 10 -8.59 -8.21 9.77
CA ALA A 10 -8.30 -7.36 10.91
C ALA A 10 -6.88 -7.58 11.47
N ALA A 11 -6.40 -8.83 11.50
CA ALA A 11 -5.04 -9.17 11.91
C ALA A 11 -3.98 -8.62 10.95
N VAL A 12 -4.24 -8.64 9.63
CA VAL A 12 -3.38 -8.05 8.61
C VAL A 12 -3.34 -6.54 8.75
N VAL A 13 -4.48 -5.85 8.80
CA VAL A 13 -4.57 -4.39 8.96
C VAL A 13 -3.72 -3.90 10.13
N LYS A 14 -3.76 -4.59 11.28
CA LYS A 14 -2.99 -4.22 12.47
C LYS A 14 -1.46 -4.25 12.27
N ASN A 15 -0.96 -5.12 11.41
CA ASN A 15 0.47 -5.42 11.27
C ASN A 15 1.08 -4.97 9.95
N LEU A 16 0.26 -4.69 8.94
CA LEU A 16 0.66 -4.19 7.64
C LEU A 16 1.20 -2.76 7.77
N ARG A 17 2.25 -2.44 7.02
CA ARG A 17 2.87 -1.09 7.00
C ARG A 17 2.97 -0.48 5.62
N GLY A 18 2.58 -1.23 4.61
CA GLY A 18 2.42 -0.70 3.29
C GLY A 18 2.14 -1.77 2.27
N VAL A 19 1.55 -1.34 1.18
CA VAL A 19 1.44 -2.12 -0.05
C VAL A 19 2.65 -1.80 -0.92
N ILE A 20 3.29 -2.84 -1.44
CA ILE A 20 4.42 -2.70 -2.35
C ILE A 20 3.88 -2.48 -3.76
N TYR A 21 4.30 -1.39 -4.39
CA TYR A 21 4.19 -1.18 -5.83
C TYR A 21 5.59 -0.90 -6.36
N TRP A 22 6.26 -1.90 -6.91
CA TRP A 22 7.72 -1.84 -7.13
C TRP A 22 8.10 -2.39 -8.50
N LYS A 23 8.74 -1.55 -9.31
CA LYS A 23 9.21 -1.92 -10.64
C LYS A 23 10.63 -2.50 -10.55
N GLY A 24 10.80 -3.74 -10.99
CA GLY A 24 12.08 -4.44 -10.96
C GLY A 24 12.48 -4.97 -9.57
N ARG A 25 13.76 -5.34 -9.39
CA ARG A 25 14.28 -5.89 -8.12
C ARG A 25 15.27 -4.96 -7.40
N GLU A 26 15.61 -3.83 -8.01
CA GLU A 26 16.61 -2.92 -7.47
C GLU A 26 16.15 -2.37 -6.10
N LYS A 27 17.05 -2.37 -5.11
CA LYS A 27 16.81 -1.88 -3.73
C LYS A 27 15.63 -2.54 -2.99
N LEU A 28 15.03 -3.59 -3.55
CA LEU A 28 13.94 -4.31 -2.89
C LEU A 28 14.44 -4.97 -1.60
N ASP A 29 15.55 -5.71 -1.66
CA ASP A 29 16.15 -6.30 -0.44
C ASP A 29 16.54 -5.24 0.60
N TRP A 30 17.01 -4.08 0.15
CA TRP A 30 17.24 -2.93 1.01
C TRP A 30 15.94 -2.54 1.71
N LEU A 31 14.85 -2.31 0.98
CA LEU A 31 13.53 -1.97 1.56
C LEU A 31 13.09 -3.03 2.57
N LEU A 32 13.09 -4.31 2.18
CA LEU A 32 12.61 -5.42 3.01
C LEU A 32 13.37 -5.53 4.33
N SER A 33 14.67 -5.24 4.33
CA SER A 33 15.50 -5.29 5.54
C SER A 33 15.09 -4.27 6.62
N ARG A 34 14.33 -3.22 6.27
CA ARG A 34 13.84 -2.19 7.20
C ARG A 34 12.55 -2.63 7.92
N PHE A 35 11.85 -3.64 7.41
CA PHE A 35 10.54 -4.09 7.92
C PHE A 35 10.60 -5.47 8.60
N ARG A 36 11.54 -5.67 9.54
CA ARG A 36 11.84 -7.00 10.12
C ARG A 36 10.63 -7.75 10.71
N TYR A 37 9.76 -7.05 11.45
CA TYR A 37 8.66 -7.65 12.22
C TYR A 37 7.28 -7.20 11.77
N ARG A 38 7.20 -6.49 10.63
CA ARG A 38 5.98 -5.85 10.16
C ARG A 38 5.74 -6.23 8.72
N TYR A 39 4.49 -6.44 8.37
CA TYR A 39 4.16 -6.94 7.05
C TYR A 39 4.24 -5.83 6.00
N LEU A 40 4.75 -6.20 4.84
CA LEU A 40 4.51 -5.49 3.59
C LEU A 40 3.66 -6.40 2.70
N GLY A 41 2.71 -5.81 2.02
CA GLY A 41 1.71 -6.53 1.24
C GLY A 41 2.03 -6.51 -0.24
N LEU A 42 1.88 -7.66 -0.89
CA LEU A 42 1.87 -7.78 -2.35
C LEU A 42 0.43 -7.78 -2.86
N VAL A 43 0.18 -7.00 -3.90
CA VAL A 43 -1.09 -7.03 -4.62
C VAL A 43 -1.22 -8.32 -5.45
N PRO A 44 -2.45 -8.76 -5.82
CA PRO A 44 -2.68 -10.00 -6.56
C PRO A 44 -1.83 -10.18 -7.82
N SER A 45 -1.64 -9.14 -8.61
CA SER A 45 -0.79 -9.17 -9.81
C SER A 45 0.69 -9.40 -9.50
N MET A 46 1.12 -9.20 -8.25
CA MET A 46 2.49 -9.38 -7.76
C MET A 46 2.67 -10.63 -6.86
N HIS A 47 1.63 -11.44 -6.65
CA HIS A 47 1.72 -12.62 -5.80
C HIS A 47 2.85 -13.56 -6.24
N GLY A 48 3.59 -14.08 -5.26
CA GLY A 48 4.72 -14.97 -5.53
C GLY A 48 5.95 -14.32 -6.19
N MET A 49 5.94 -13.01 -6.49
CA MET A 49 7.13 -12.32 -7.01
C MET A 49 8.26 -12.24 -5.97
N ILE A 50 7.91 -12.16 -4.68
CA ILE A 50 8.84 -12.17 -3.55
C ILE A 50 8.55 -13.39 -2.68
N THR A 51 9.46 -14.37 -2.69
CA THR A 51 9.32 -15.61 -1.92
C THR A 51 10.39 -15.70 -0.81
N GLY A 52 10.10 -16.49 0.23
CA GLY A 52 11.05 -16.80 1.31
C GLY A 52 11.27 -15.68 2.34
N LYS A 53 10.52 -14.57 2.26
CA LYS A 53 10.61 -13.44 3.20
C LYS A 53 9.43 -13.47 4.17
N LYS A 54 9.70 -13.67 5.47
CA LYS A 54 8.67 -13.80 6.52
C LYS A 54 7.79 -12.56 6.73
N ASN A 55 8.28 -11.41 6.28
CA ASN A 55 7.61 -10.12 6.42
C ASN A 55 6.84 -9.70 5.17
N ILE A 56 6.75 -10.58 4.17
CA ILE A 56 5.95 -10.37 2.96
C ILE A 56 4.73 -11.26 3.02
N ILE A 57 3.58 -10.68 2.72
CA ILE A 57 2.31 -11.41 2.64
C ILE A 57 1.60 -11.05 1.34
N ASP A 58 0.90 -12.01 0.78
CA ASP A 58 -0.01 -11.80 -0.33
C ASP A 58 -1.31 -11.20 0.20
N LEU A 59 -1.71 -10.06 -0.35
CA LEU A 59 -2.96 -9.38 -0.01
C LEU A 59 -4.09 -9.87 -0.90
N TYR A 60 -5.29 -9.88 -0.32
CA TYR A 60 -6.50 -10.33 -0.98
C TYR A 60 -7.60 -9.28 -0.81
N TYR A 61 -8.54 -9.24 -1.75
CA TYR A 61 -9.69 -8.37 -1.62
C TYR A 61 -10.57 -8.82 -0.43
N PRO A 62 -10.91 -7.94 0.52
CA PRO A 62 -11.74 -8.30 1.68
C PRO A 62 -13.21 -8.55 1.30
N ASN A 63 -13.65 -8.04 0.15
CA ASN A 63 -14.95 -8.34 -0.45
C ASN A 63 -14.94 -7.99 -1.95
N GLU A 64 -15.96 -8.45 -2.67
CA GLU A 64 -16.09 -8.24 -4.12
C GLU A 64 -16.29 -6.78 -4.52
N ARG A 65 -16.86 -5.92 -3.65
CA ARG A 65 -17.06 -4.50 -3.99
C ARG A 65 -15.75 -3.74 -4.17
N ILE A 66 -14.72 -4.11 -3.41
CA ILE A 66 -13.38 -3.52 -3.58
C ILE A 66 -12.75 -4.00 -4.89
N ARG A 67 -13.01 -5.25 -5.29
CA ARG A 67 -12.58 -5.76 -6.60
C ARG A 67 -13.28 -5.01 -7.74
N ASP A 68 -14.60 -4.85 -7.65
CA ASP A 68 -15.40 -4.09 -8.61
C ASP A 68 -14.87 -2.65 -8.76
N ALA A 69 -14.54 -2.00 -7.64
CA ALA A 69 -13.95 -0.65 -7.64
C ALA A 69 -12.59 -0.64 -8.35
N LYS A 70 -11.73 -1.62 -8.07
CA LYS A 70 -10.45 -1.81 -8.76
C LYS A 70 -10.65 -1.96 -10.26
N ASP A 71 -11.59 -2.79 -10.70
CA ASP A 71 -11.88 -3.03 -12.13
C ASP A 71 -12.38 -1.78 -12.87
N VAL A 72 -13.04 -0.86 -12.15
CA VAL A 72 -13.41 0.44 -12.72
C VAL A 72 -12.18 1.34 -12.86
N ILE A 73 -11.35 1.43 -11.81
CA ILE A 73 -10.17 2.29 -11.78
C ILE A 73 -9.09 1.80 -12.77
N SER A 74 -8.97 0.48 -12.98
CA SER A 74 -7.96 -0.12 -13.85
C SER A 74 -8.12 0.20 -15.33
N LYS A 75 -9.30 0.68 -15.74
CA LYS A 75 -9.54 1.18 -17.10
C LYS A 75 -8.70 2.41 -17.42
N GLU A 76 -8.41 3.24 -16.41
CA GLU A 76 -7.63 4.47 -16.56
C GLU A 76 -6.19 4.28 -16.10
N LEU A 77 -5.97 3.58 -14.98
CA LEU A 77 -4.67 3.50 -14.31
C LEU A 77 -3.90 2.20 -14.57
N GLY A 78 -4.52 1.23 -15.25
CA GLY A 78 -3.98 -0.11 -15.39
C GLY A 78 -4.14 -0.97 -14.14
N GLU A 79 -3.92 -2.27 -14.28
CA GLU A 79 -4.23 -3.27 -13.25
C GLU A 79 -3.42 -3.04 -11.97
N GLU A 80 -2.09 -3.19 -12.02
CA GLU A 80 -1.20 -3.21 -10.85
C GLU A 80 -1.33 -1.95 -9.98
N LEU A 81 -1.37 -0.77 -10.61
CA LEU A 81 -1.53 0.51 -9.91
C LEU A 81 -2.89 0.62 -9.21
N SER A 82 -3.95 0.17 -9.88
CA SER A 82 -5.30 0.17 -9.31
C SER A 82 -5.44 -0.79 -8.14
N GLU A 83 -4.80 -1.96 -8.20
CA GLU A 83 -4.75 -2.88 -7.07
C GLU A 83 -4.03 -2.24 -5.88
N ALA A 84 -2.89 -1.58 -6.13
CA ALA A 84 -2.11 -0.93 -5.08
C ALA A 84 -2.93 0.14 -4.36
N ILE A 85 -3.63 1.00 -5.10
CA ILE A 85 -4.50 2.06 -4.56
C ILE A 85 -5.67 1.48 -3.76
N CYS A 86 -6.39 0.52 -4.34
CA CYS A 86 -7.58 -0.04 -3.69
C CYS A 86 -7.21 -0.81 -2.42
N LEU A 87 -6.16 -1.62 -2.48
CA LEU A 87 -5.72 -2.43 -1.36
C LEU A 87 -5.04 -1.60 -0.28
N SER A 88 -4.24 -0.57 -0.62
CA SER A 88 -3.65 0.31 0.40
C SER A 88 -4.73 1.09 1.15
N SER A 89 -5.77 1.54 0.43
CA SER A 89 -6.92 2.20 1.05
C SER A 89 -7.66 1.27 2.00
N VAL A 90 -8.09 0.10 1.55
CA VAL A 90 -8.90 -0.79 2.40
C VAL A 90 -8.10 -1.36 3.56
N TYR A 91 -6.80 -1.65 3.38
CA TYR A 91 -5.94 -2.10 4.46
C TYR A 91 -5.35 -0.96 5.33
N ILE A 92 -5.69 0.29 5.03
CA ILE A 92 -5.35 1.49 5.82
C ILE A 92 -3.82 1.62 6.02
N CYS A 93 -3.07 1.60 4.93
CA CYS A 93 -1.62 1.71 4.96
C CYS A 93 -1.09 2.49 3.73
N PRO A 94 0.15 2.99 3.78
CA PRO A 94 0.72 3.71 2.64
C PRO A 94 1.10 2.77 1.49
N ILE A 95 1.24 3.32 0.30
CA ILE A 95 1.90 2.65 -0.82
C ILE A 95 3.41 2.93 -0.72
N ILE A 96 4.23 1.90 -0.91
CA ILE A 96 5.68 2.01 -0.96
C ILE A 96 6.14 1.70 -2.38
N THR A 97 6.82 2.65 -3.01
CA THR A 97 7.23 2.54 -4.41
C THR A 97 8.61 3.09 -4.71
N ASN A 98 9.24 2.57 -5.77
CA ASN A 98 10.40 3.13 -6.45
C ASN A 98 10.06 3.82 -7.78
N ALA A 99 8.78 3.87 -8.15
CA ALA A 99 8.26 4.49 -9.36
C ALA A 99 7.20 5.54 -8.99
N PRO A 100 7.59 6.62 -8.27
CA PRO A 100 6.65 7.67 -7.86
C PRO A 100 5.99 8.38 -9.05
N ASP A 101 6.64 8.37 -10.22
CA ASP A 101 6.12 9.01 -11.43
C ASP A 101 4.78 8.41 -11.89
N ASP A 102 4.51 7.14 -11.57
CA ASP A 102 3.23 6.48 -11.89
C ASP A 102 2.05 7.06 -11.08
N PHE A 103 2.32 7.85 -10.04
CA PHE A 103 1.32 8.45 -9.15
C PHE A 103 1.16 9.95 -9.36
N LEU A 104 1.87 10.56 -10.31
CA LEU A 104 1.91 12.02 -10.48
C LEU A 104 0.51 12.63 -10.67
N ASP A 105 -0.31 12.02 -11.53
CA ASP A 105 -1.66 12.50 -11.83
C ASP A 105 -2.65 12.31 -10.65
N LEU A 106 -2.26 11.52 -9.66
CA LEU A 106 -3.03 11.28 -8.42
C LEU A 106 -2.49 12.11 -7.24
N SER A 107 -1.33 12.74 -7.42
CA SER A 107 -0.64 13.45 -6.35
C SER A 107 -1.22 14.86 -6.17
N VAL A 108 -1.53 15.21 -4.92
CA VAL A 108 -1.98 16.57 -4.57
C VAL A 108 -0.79 17.46 -4.20
N SER A 109 0.24 16.87 -3.60
CA SER A 109 1.45 17.57 -3.16
C SER A 109 2.61 16.59 -2.98
N GLU A 110 3.84 17.10 -3.07
CA GLU A 110 5.06 16.32 -2.92
C GLU A 110 5.97 16.95 -1.87
N VAL A 111 6.57 16.09 -1.04
CA VAL A 111 7.60 16.50 -0.07
C VAL A 111 8.92 15.86 -0.46
N LYS A 112 9.87 16.69 -0.92
CA LYS A 112 11.20 16.27 -1.38
C LYS A 112 12.28 16.71 -0.39
N THR A 113 13.35 15.93 -0.28
CA THR A 113 14.55 16.28 0.48
C THR A 113 15.79 16.18 -0.41
N LYS A 114 16.78 17.04 -0.14
CA LYS A 114 18.13 16.98 -0.74
C LYS A 114 19.12 16.25 0.16
N GLU A 115 18.74 16.01 1.42
CA GLU A 115 19.58 15.32 2.39
C GLU A 115 19.59 13.82 2.10
N GLU A 116 20.77 13.21 2.25
CA GLU A 116 20.88 11.76 2.22
C GLU A 116 20.27 11.17 3.49
N LEU A 117 19.26 10.33 3.33
CA LEU A 117 18.55 9.73 4.45
C LEU A 117 19.27 8.45 4.91
N GLY A 118 19.70 8.44 6.17
CA GLY A 118 20.24 7.25 6.81
C GLY A 118 19.14 6.27 7.24
N ASP A 119 19.55 5.12 7.77
CA ASP A 119 18.64 4.06 8.21
C ASP A 119 17.67 4.49 9.32
N LYS A 120 18.07 5.45 10.16
CA LYS A 120 17.20 6.02 11.19
C LYS A 120 16.14 6.92 10.57
N ASP A 121 16.52 7.73 9.60
CA ASP A 121 15.64 8.71 8.95
C ASP A 121 14.60 8.02 8.08
N TRP A 122 15.00 7.01 7.30
CA TRP A 122 14.05 6.19 6.55
C TRP A 122 13.00 5.53 7.45
N ARG A 123 13.43 4.94 8.57
CA ARG A 123 12.49 4.33 9.53
C ARG A 123 11.56 5.35 10.18
N LEU A 124 12.02 6.57 10.39
CA LEU A 124 11.20 7.68 10.89
C LEU A 124 10.15 8.06 9.84
N HIS A 125 10.56 8.37 8.62
CA HIS A 125 9.66 8.83 7.56
C HIS A 125 8.63 7.77 7.15
N LEU A 126 9.03 6.50 7.04
CA LEU A 126 8.09 5.41 6.78
C LEU A 126 7.02 5.29 7.88
N ARG A 127 7.38 5.58 9.13
CA ARG A 127 6.44 5.58 10.25
C ARG A 127 5.53 6.81 10.24
N ILE A 128 6.07 7.98 9.88
CA ILE A 128 5.27 9.20 9.73
C ILE A 128 4.23 9.00 8.63
N ALA A 129 4.61 8.42 7.48
CA ALA A 129 3.68 8.11 6.40
C ALA A 129 2.56 7.15 6.85
N ASP A 130 2.93 6.08 7.56
CA ASP A 130 1.99 5.11 8.13
C ASP A 130 0.99 5.76 9.10
N TYR A 131 1.46 6.58 10.05
CA TYR A 131 0.57 7.32 10.95
C TYR A 131 -0.29 8.36 10.24
N THR A 132 0.26 9.03 9.23
CA THR A 132 -0.50 10.01 8.44
C THR A 132 -1.70 9.36 7.76
N VAL A 133 -1.51 8.17 7.16
CA VAL A 133 -2.62 7.42 6.55
C VAL A 133 -3.66 7.07 7.61
N LEU A 134 -3.24 6.52 8.75
CA LEU A 134 -4.16 6.12 9.84
C LEU A 134 -4.96 7.31 10.37
N ASP A 135 -4.30 8.43 10.64
CA ASP A 135 -4.93 9.64 11.20
C ASP A 135 -5.92 10.27 10.20
N PHE A 136 -5.57 10.26 8.90
CA PHE A 136 -6.35 10.91 7.86
C PHE A 136 -7.50 10.03 7.33
N TYR A 137 -7.38 8.70 7.42
CA TYR A 137 -8.29 7.76 6.77
C TYR A 137 -9.76 7.97 7.14
N THR A 138 -10.06 8.08 8.43
CA THR A 138 -11.45 8.23 8.90
C THR A 138 -12.08 9.52 8.39
N TRP A 139 -11.30 10.61 8.35
CA TRP A 139 -11.74 11.88 7.78
C TRP A 139 -11.99 11.73 6.28
N ALA A 140 -11.03 11.18 5.52
CA ALA A 140 -11.10 11.06 4.07
C ALA A 140 -12.31 10.24 3.61
N VAL A 141 -12.53 9.06 4.21
CA VAL A 141 -13.66 8.18 3.85
C VAL A 141 -15.01 8.84 4.16
N ARG A 142 -15.12 9.58 5.28
CA ARG A 142 -16.35 10.30 5.62
C ARG A 142 -16.64 11.41 4.62
N GLN A 143 -15.64 12.21 4.26
CA GLN A 143 -15.81 13.29 3.28
C GLN A 143 -16.17 12.74 1.90
N ALA A 144 -15.53 11.64 1.47
CA ALA A 144 -15.88 10.97 0.22
C ALA A 144 -17.33 10.47 0.22
N TYR A 145 -17.80 9.88 1.33
CA TYR A 145 -19.18 9.43 1.46
C TYR A 145 -20.19 10.59 1.46
N GLU A 146 -19.86 11.70 2.14
CA GLU A 146 -20.70 12.90 2.16
C GLU A 146 -20.80 13.56 0.77
N GLY A 147 -19.70 13.61 0.01
CA GLY A 147 -19.69 14.18 -1.35
C GLY A 147 -20.42 13.34 -2.40
N LEU A 148 -20.78 12.09 -2.10
CA LEU A 148 -21.59 11.23 -2.96
C LEU A 148 -23.10 11.38 -2.72
N LYS A 149 -23.50 12.08 -1.65
CA LYS A 149 -24.90 12.42 -1.37
C LYS A 149 -25.31 13.71 -2.08
#